data_AF-A0A084IPW5-F1
#
_entry.id   AF-A0A084IPW5-F1
#
_cell.length_a   1.000
_cell.length_b   1.000
_cell.length_c   1.000
_cell.angle_alpha   90.00
_cell.angle_beta   90.00
_cell.angle_gamma   90.00
#
_symmetry.space_group_name_H-M   'P 1'
#
loop_
_entity.id
_entity.type
_entity.pdbx_description
1 polymer ?
#
loop_
_entity_poly.entity_id
_entity_poly.type
_entity_poly.pdbx_seq_one_letter_code
_entity_poly.pdbx_strand_id
1 'polypeptide(L)'
;MSQTILVPVDLTQPAVLDSVFAAVRRQINIEPTKVMLLNVVLGHYATEFPYLDSAYVERYTRHARNELTRIGKERLGDACEWHIDIELGPVARTIVRYADRVEADLIILASHNPLVWDVFLGSTAAQVVKHARHSVLVVRQSAEAGEAASDASKTESAQASGSGAR
;
A
#
# COMPACT_ATOMS: atom_id res chain seq x y z
N MET A 1 -26.19 -3.85 2.58
CA MET A 1 -25.63 -3.51 1.24
C MET A 1 -24.19 -4.01 1.23
N SER A 2 -23.50 -4.08 0.09
CA SER A 2 -22.07 -4.49 0.11
C SER A 2 -21.21 -3.25 0.27
N GLN A 3 -20.29 -3.26 1.23
CA GLN A 3 -19.36 -2.15 1.46
C GLN A 3 -18.18 -2.22 0.49
N THR A 4 -17.76 -1.11 -0.09
CA THR A 4 -16.53 -1.00 -0.88
C THR A 4 -15.40 -0.35 -0.07
N ILE A 5 -14.32 -1.09 0.15
CA ILE A 5 -13.11 -0.59 0.82
C ILE A 5 -12.01 -0.37 -0.21
N LEU A 6 -11.49 0.85 -0.29
CA LEU A 6 -10.31 1.18 -1.06
C LEU A 6 -9.05 1.04 -0.20
N VAL A 7 -8.07 0.29 -0.68
CA VAL A 7 -6.77 0.12 -0.02
C VAL A 7 -5.67 0.55 -0.97
N PRO A 8 -5.16 1.79 -0.84
CA PRO A 8 -3.95 2.22 -1.52
C PRO A 8 -2.74 1.44 -0.99
N VAL A 9 -2.01 0.78 -1.88
CA VAL A 9 -0.85 -0.05 -1.57
C VAL A 9 0.40 0.57 -2.17
N ASP A 10 1.35 0.92 -1.29
CA ASP A 10 2.70 1.29 -1.68
C ASP A 10 3.60 0.04 -1.66
N LEU A 11 3.95 -0.44 -2.85
CA LEU A 11 4.79 -1.63 -3.04
C LEU A 11 6.23 -1.42 -2.58
N THR A 12 6.65 -0.17 -2.37
CA THR A 12 7.98 0.15 -1.84
C THR A 12 8.07 0.06 -0.33
N GLN A 13 6.93 -0.15 0.35
CA GLN A 13 6.84 -0.17 1.81
C GLN A 13 6.12 -1.43 2.32
N PRO A 14 6.69 -2.63 2.13
CA PRO A 14 6.05 -3.87 2.56
C PRO A 14 5.81 -3.95 4.07
N ALA A 15 6.61 -3.25 4.88
CA ALA A 15 6.52 -3.26 6.34
C ALA A 15 5.16 -2.74 6.89
N VAL A 16 4.45 -1.87 6.16
CA VAL A 16 3.14 -1.37 6.62
C VAL A 16 2.00 -2.36 6.37
N LEU A 17 2.19 -3.32 5.45
CA LEU A 17 1.08 -4.11 4.90
C LEU A 17 0.40 -4.96 5.96
N ASP A 18 1.15 -5.55 6.90
CA ASP A 18 0.57 -6.38 7.96
C ASP A 18 -0.48 -5.62 8.77
N SER A 19 -0.13 -4.40 9.20
CA SER A 19 -1.03 -3.54 9.98
C SER A 19 -2.26 -3.11 9.17
N VAL A 20 -2.06 -2.75 7.89
CA VAL A 20 -3.15 -2.32 6.99
C VAL A 20 -4.12 -3.47 6.76
N PHE A 21 -3.63 -4.65 6.40
CA PHE A 21 -4.49 -5.81 6.15
C PHE A 21 -5.13 -6.36 7.43
N ALA A 22 -4.51 -6.19 8.60
CA ALA A 22 -5.17 -6.45 9.87
C ALA A 22 -6.38 -5.52 10.09
N ALA A 23 -6.28 -4.24 9.72
CA ALA A 23 -7.41 -3.32 9.77
C ALA A 23 -8.50 -3.68 8.75
N VAL A 24 -8.11 -4.04 7.52
CA VAL A 24 -9.06 -4.49 6.47
C VAL A 24 -9.85 -5.71 6.93
N ARG A 25 -9.20 -6.73 7.51
CA ARG A 25 -9.88 -7.94 8.01
C ARG A 25 -10.89 -7.67 9.12
N ARG A 26 -10.66 -6.64 9.95
CA ARG A 26 -11.63 -6.23 10.97
C ARG A 26 -12.91 -5.64 10.37
N GLN A 27 -12.85 -5.08 9.16
CA GLN A 27 -14.02 -4.54 8.46
C GLN A 27 -14.79 -5.61 7.68
N ILE A 28 -14.07 -6.53 7.02
CA ILE A 28 -14.70 -7.60 6.20
C ILE A 28 -15.64 -8.50 7.00
N ASN A 29 -15.40 -8.67 8.31
CA ASN A 29 -16.23 -9.53 9.17
C ASN A 29 -17.56 -8.91 9.61
N ILE A 30 -17.83 -7.65 9.25
CA ILE A 30 -19.02 -6.92 9.71
C ILE A 30 -20.15 -7.06 8.69
N GLU A 31 -19.85 -6.85 7.41
CA GLU A 31 -20.80 -6.92 6.29
C GLU A 31 -20.12 -7.48 5.04
N PRO A 32 -20.89 -8.01 4.05
CA PRO A 32 -20.34 -8.34 2.75
C PRO A 32 -19.53 -7.17 2.20
N THR A 33 -18.26 -7.43 1.89
CA THR A 33 -17.28 -6.40 1.58
C THR A 33 -16.59 -6.70 0.27
N LYS A 34 -16.43 -5.68 -0.57
CA LYS A 34 -15.58 -5.67 -1.74
C LYS A 34 -14.34 -4.83 -1.45
N VAL A 35 -13.15 -5.38 -1.71
CA VAL A 35 -11.88 -4.66 -1.51
C VAL A 35 -11.26 -4.27 -2.84
N MET A 36 -10.94 -2.98 -3.01
CA MET A 36 -10.20 -2.46 -4.16
C MET A 36 -8.75 -2.19 -3.73
N LEU A 37 -7.81 -3.00 -4.22
CA LEU A 37 -6.38 -2.73 -4.04
C LEU A 37 -5.90 -1.80 -5.15
N LEU A 38 -5.37 -0.64 -4.78
CA LEU A 38 -4.92 0.37 -5.73
C LEU A 38 -3.42 0.63 -5.56
N ASN A 39 -2.65 0.50 -6.64
CA ASN A 39 -1.32 1.10 -6.69
C ASN A 39 -1.35 2.31 -7.62
N VAL A 40 -0.73 3.41 -7.18
CA VAL A 40 -0.57 4.61 -8.00
C VAL A 40 0.88 4.76 -8.40
N VAL A 41 1.13 4.65 -9.69
CA VAL A 41 2.42 4.96 -10.29
C VAL A 41 2.51 6.46 -10.45
N LEU A 42 3.52 7.05 -9.83
CA LEU A 42 3.70 8.48 -9.85
C LEU A 42 3.97 8.96 -11.29
N GLY A 43 2.99 9.66 -11.87
CA GLY A 43 2.90 9.85 -13.33
C GLY A 43 3.61 11.08 -13.90
N HIS A 44 4.39 11.85 -13.12
CA HIS A 44 5.09 13.04 -13.65
C HIS A 44 6.14 12.69 -14.72
N TYR A 45 6.49 11.42 -14.83
CA TYR A 45 7.42 10.91 -15.82
C TYR A 45 7.00 11.11 -17.27
N ALA A 46 5.70 11.09 -17.59
CA ALA A 46 5.25 11.17 -18.98
C ALA A 46 5.41 12.57 -19.61
N THR A 47 5.43 13.64 -18.79
CA THR A 47 5.57 15.02 -19.28
C THR A 47 6.98 15.57 -19.10
N GLU A 48 7.74 15.12 -18.10
CA GLU A 48 9.07 15.67 -17.79
C GLU A 48 10.23 14.83 -18.33
N PHE A 49 10.00 13.55 -18.65
CA PHE A 49 11.04 12.64 -19.13
C PHE A 49 10.61 11.94 -20.44
N PRO A 50 10.81 12.59 -21.61
CA PRO A 50 10.46 12.01 -22.91
C PRO A 50 11.20 10.71 -23.27
N TYR A 51 12.15 10.28 -22.44
CA TYR A 51 12.91 9.03 -22.57
C TYR A 51 12.41 7.89 -21.68
N LEU A 52 11.42 8.12 -20.82
CA LEU A 52 10.72 7.01 -20.16
C LEU A 52 9.77 6.39 -21.17
N ASP A 53 10.36 5.51 -21.98
CA ASP A 53 9.66 4.75 -23.00
C ASP A 53 8.43 4.08 -22.39
N SER A 54 7.33 4.12 -23.14
CA SER A 54 6.11 3.32 -22.93
C SER A 54 6.39 1.90 -22.43
N ALA A 55 7.46 1.26 -22.90
CA ALA A 55 7.91 -0.05 -22.45
C ALA A 55 8.30 -0.10 -20.96
N TYR A 56 8.88 0.96 -20.41
CA TYR A 56 9.17 1.06 -18.97
C TYR A 56 7.89 1.15 -18.14
N VAL A 57 6.97 2.03 -18.53
CA VAL A 57 5.66 2.19 -17.87
C VAL A 57 4.88 0.86 -17.92
N GLU A 58 4.90 0.19 -19.06
CA GLU A 58 4.25 -1.11 -19.23
C GLU A 58 4.89 -2.18 -18.32
N ARG A 59 6.22 -2.27 -18.29
CA ARG A 59 6.95 -3.20 -17.41
C ARG A 59 6.64 -2.95 -15.93
N TYR A 60 6.65 -1.68 -15.50
CA TYR A 60 6.33 -1.31 -14.13
C TYR A 60 4.87 -1.66 -13.79
N THR A 61 3.93 -1.28 -14.65
CA THR A 61 2.50 -1.58 -14.47
C THR A 61 2.25 -3.09 -14.37
N ARG A 62 2.93 -3.88 -15.22
CA ARG A 62 2.87 -5.35 -15.19
C ARG A 62 3.41 -5.91 -13.88
N HIS A 63 4.56 -5.42 -13.43
CA HIS A 63 5.14 -5.82 -12.16
C HIS A 63 4.23 -5.47 -10.98
N ALA A 64 3.73 -4.23 -10.92
CA ALA A 64 2.83 -3.77 -9.88
C ALA A 64 1.52 -4.59 -9.84
N ARG A 65 0.94 -4.91 -11.01
CA ARG A 65 -0.22 -5.79 -11.12
C ARG A 65 0.05 -7.19 -10.56
N ASN A 66 1.23 -7.77 -10.85
CA ASN A 66 1.61 -9.08 -10.33
C ASN A 66 1.76 -9.05 -8.81
N GLU A 67 2.42 -8.03 -8.26
CA GLU A 67 2.59 -7.89 -6.80
C GLU A 67 1.26 -7.65 -6.09
N LEU A 68 0.37 -6.78 -6.60
CA LEU A 68 -0.95 -6.61 -6.02
C LEU A 68 -1.79 -7.90 -6.07
N THR A 69 -1.68 -8.67 -7.17
CA THR A 69 -2.35 -9.97 -7.27
C THR A 69 -1.83 -10.93 -6.20
N ARG A 70 -0.52 -10.98 -6.00
CA ARG A 70 0.12 -11.81 -4.97
C ARG A 70 -0.35 -11.39 -3.57
N ILE A 71 -0.29 -10.10 -3.27
CA ILE A 71 -0.75 -9.53 -1.99
C ILE A 71 -2.23 -9.84 -1.75
N GLY A 72 -3.10 -9.63 -2.74
CA GLY A 72 -4.52 -9.93 -2.60
C GLY A 72 -4.78 -11.41 -2.30
N LYS A 73 -4.11 -12.32 -3.01
CA LYS A 73 -4.20 -13.77 -2.74
C LYS A 73 -3.71 -14.13 -1.35
N GLU A 74 -2.54 -13.64 -0.93
CA GLU A 74 -1.93 -13.96 0.36
C GLU A 74 -2.69 -13.36 1.55
N ARG A 75 -3.24 -12.14 1.39
CA ARG A 75 -3.80 -11.37 2.49
C ARG A 75 -5.33 -11.45 2.59
N LEU A 76 -6.02 -11.56 1.46
CA LEU A 76 -7.48 -11.60 1.40
C LEU A 76 -7.99 -12.99 1.00
N GLY A 77 -7.35 -13.66 0.05
CA GLY A 77 -7.77 -15.00 -0.41
C GLY A 77 -9.25 -15.01 -0.80
N ASP A 78 -10.00 -15.97 -0.25
CA ASP A 78 -11.45 -16.11 -0.44
C ASP A 78 -12.28 -15.44 0.67
N ALA A 79 -11.65 -14.65 1.55
CA ALA A 79 -12.36 -14.01 2.66
C ALA A 79 -13.34 -12.93 2.20
N CYS A 80 -13.12 -12.34 1.02
CA CYS A 80 -13.99 -11.34 0.42
C CYS A 80 -13.80 -11.27 -1.10
N GLU A 81 -14.71 -10.59 -1.80
CA GLU A 81 -14.45 -10.19 -3.18
C GLU A 81 -13.35 -9.11 -3.20
N TRP A 82 -12.36 -9.23 -4.07
CA TRP A 82 -11.34 -8.20 -4.23
C TRP A 82 -10.87 -8.03 -5.67
N HIS A 83 -10.48 -6.80 -5.99
CA HIS A 83 -9.98 -6.41 -7.31
C HIS A 83 -8.71 -5.59 -7.17
N ILE A 84 -7.97 -5.48 -8.26
CA ILE A 84 -6.74 -4.69 -8.32
C ILE A 84 -6.84 -3.66 -9.44
N ASP A 85 -6.25 -2.50 -9.21
CA ASP A 85 -6.11 -1.48 -10.25
C ASP A 85 -4.78 -0.74 -10.12
N ILE A 86 -4.29 -0.28 -11.27
CA ILE A 86 -3.04 0.48 -11.38
C ILE A 86 -3.35 1.80 -12.06
N GLU A 87 -3.14 2.90 -11.36
CA GLU A 87 -3.40 4.24 -11.87
C GLU A 87 -2.11 5.04 -12.02
N LEU A 88 -2.12 6.01 -12.93
CA LEU A 88 -1.00 6.92 -13.14
C LEU A 88 -1.35 8.33 -12.68
N GLY A 89 -0.47 8.96 -11.92
CA GLY A 89 -0.59 10.38 -11.58
C GLY A 89 -0.11 10.75 -10.18
N PRO A 90 -0.46 11.95 -9.69
CA PRO A 90 -0.12 12.39 -8.33
C PRO A 90 -0.85 11.53 -7.29
N VAL A 91 -0.10 10.78 -6.48
CA VAL A 91 -0.59 9.70 -5.59
C VAL A 91 -1.87 10.08 -4.82
N ALA A 92 -1.82 11.09 -3.95
CA ALA A 92 -2.96 11.44 -3.10
C ALA A 92 -4.20 11.88 -3.90
N ARG A 93 -4.00 12.67 -4.96
CA ARG A 93 -5.10 13.13 -5.83
C ARG A 93 -5.73 11.97 -6.59
N THR A 94 -4.90 11.05 -7.07
CA THR A 94 -5.37 9.85 -7.78
C THR A 94 -6.14 8.93 -6.84
N ILE A 95 -5.67 8.71 -5.60
CA ILE A 95 -6.40 7.94 -4.58
C ILE A 95 -7.80 8.54 -4.33
N VAL A 96 -7.88 9.85 -4.10
CA VAL A 96 -9.18 10.52 -3.83
C VAL A 96 -10.12 10.38 -5.03
N ARG A 97 -9.64 10.65 -6.25
CA ARG A 97 -10.44 10.48 -7.47
C ARG A 97 -10.88 9.04 -7.70
N TYR A 98 -10.01 8.08 -7.39
CA TYR A 98 -10.33 6.67 -7.51
C TYR A 98 -11.44 6.29 -6.53
N ALA A 99 -11.35 6.75 -5.28
CA ALA A 99 -12.37 6.55 -4.27
C ALA A 99 -13.73 7.10 -4.75
N ASP A 100 -13.77 8.30 -5.34
CA ASP A 100 -15.00 8.87 -5.92
C ASP A 100 -15.53 7.98 -7.05
N ARG A 101 -14.66 7.45 -7.91
CA ARG A 101 -15.04 6.66 -9.09
C ARG A 101 -15.61 5.29 -8.73
N VAL A 102 -15.13 4.68 -7.65
CA VAL A 102 -15.60 3.36 -7.19
C VAL A 102 -16.60 3.46 -6.05
N GLU A 103 -17.02 4.69 -5.70
CA GLU A 103 -17.96 4.97 -4.60
C GLU A 103 -17.53 4.28 -3.30
N ALA A 104 -16.25 4.44 -2.94
CA ALA A 104 -15.70 3.75 -1.77
C ALA A 104 -16.32 4.24 -0.46
N ASP A 105 -16.85 3.36 0.37
CA ASP A 105 -17.37 3.73 1.69
C ASP A 105 -16.24 4.09 2.67
N LEU A 106 -15.09 3.44 2.50
CA LEU A 106 -13.93 3.57 3.37
C LEU A 106 -12.61 3.46 2.59
N ILE A 107 -11.68 4.37 2.88
CA ILE A 107 -10.29 4.30 2.43
C ILE A 107 -9.42 3.85 3.61
N ILE A 108 -8.71 2.74 3.49
CA ILE A 108 -7.75 2.27 4.51
C ILE A 108 -6.34 2.41 3.95
N LEU A 109 -5.51 3.23 4.59
CA LEU A 109 -4.12 3.45 4.17
C LEU A 109 -3.18 3.61 5.36
N ALA A 110 -1.91 3.27 5.16
CA ALA A 110 -0.89 3.49 6.18
C ALA A 110 -0.51 4.97 6.29
N SER A 111 -0.22 5.43 7.51
CA SER A 111 0.60 6.62 7.73
C SER A 111 2.07 6.24 7.71
N HIS A 112 2.89 7.00 6.97
CA HIS A 112 4.33 6.78 6.97
C HIS A 112 5.11 8.08 7.19
N ASN A 113 6.00 8.07 8.18
CA ASN A 113 7.22 8.88 8.23
C ASN A 113 8.27 8.12 9.08
N PRO A 114 9.37 7.62 8.51
CA PRO A 114 10.36 6.83 9.22
C PRO A 114 11.35 7.69 10.01
N LEU A 115 11.21 9.03 9.98
CA LEU A 115 12.20 9.98 10.49
C LEU A 115 11.67 10.94 11.57
N VAL A 116 10.35 11.03 11.82
CA VAL A 116 9.82 12.07 12.71
C VAL A 116 8.58 11.55 13.45
N TRP A 117 8.70 11.41 14.78
CA TRP A 117 7.70 11.35 15.87
C TRP A 117 6.30 10.78 15.56
N ASP A 118 5.76 9.99 16.49
CA ASP A 118 4.43 9.33 16.55
C ASP A 118 3.17 10.19 16.24
N VAL A 119 3.34 11.43 15.78
CA VAL A 119 2.29 12.41 15.51
C VAL A 119 2.06 12.62 14.00
N PHE A 120 3.01 12.31 13.12
CA PHE A 120 2.89 12.65 11.68
C PHE A 120 2.18 11.57 10.84
N LEU A 121 1.12 11.97 10.14
CA LEU A 121 0.34 11.11 9.23
C LEU A 121 1.09 10.69 7.94
N GLY A 122 2.25 11.28 7.64
CA GLY A 122 2.87 11.18 6.32
C GLY A 122 2.18 12.08 5.29
N SER A 123 2.92 12.53 4.28
CA SER A 123 2.43 13.51 3.30
C SER A 123 1.23 12.97 2.50
N THR A 124 1.29 11.73 2.03
CA THR A 124 0.18 11.12 1.28
C THR A 124 -1.07 10.97 2.12
N ALA A 125 -1.00 10.35 3.32
CA ALA A 125 -2.19 10.14 4.13
C ALA A 125 -2.80 11.46 4.62
N ALA A 126 -1.97 12.44 4.98
CA ALA A 126 -2.44 13.79 5.32
C ALA A 126 -3.21 14.43 4.16
N GLN A 127 -2.72 14.32 2.93
CA GLN A 127 -3.41 14.85 1.74
C GLN A 127 -4.71 14.10 1.44
N VAL A 128 -4.72 12.77 1.57
CA VAL A 128 -5.95 11.96 1.40
C VAL A 128 -6.99 12.34 2.44
N VAL A 129 -6.63 12.37 3.73
CA VAL A 129 -7.53 12.79 4.83
C VAL A 129 -8.07 14.19 4.59
N LYS A 130 -7.24 15.12 4.13
CA LYS A 130 -7.65 16.51 3.89
C LYS A 130 -8.67 16.66 2.75
N HIS A 131 -8.63 15.79 1.75
CA HIS A 131 -9.35 15.98 0.50
C HIS A 131 -10.41 14.92 0.19
N ALA A 132 -10.38 13.76 0.86
CA ALA A 132 -11.38 12.71 0.68
C ALA A 132 -12.75 13.15 1.20
N ARG A 133 -13.80 12.82 0.45
CA ARG A 133 -15.20 12.92 0.89
C ARG A 133 -15.69 11.66 1.61
N HIS A 134 -14.99 10.56 1.39
CA HIS A 134 -15.25 9.24 1.96
C HIS A 134 -14.59 9.09 3.33
N SER A 135 -15.05 8.13 4.12
CA SER A 135 -14.41 7.81 5.40
C SER A 135 -12.97 7.38 5.18
N VAL A 136 -12.06 7.79 6.06
CA VAL A 136 -10.64 7.44 5.97
C VAL A 136 -10.17 6.84 7.30
N LEU A 137 -9.64 5.61 7.24
CA LEU A 137 -8.97 4.95 8.34
C LEU A 137 -7.46 4.95 8.08
N VAL A 138 -6.74 5.71 8.89
CA VAL A 138 -5.29 5.77 8.83
C VAL A 138 -4.70 4.77 9.80
N VAL A 139 -3.92 3.84 9.26
CA VAL A 139 -3.26 2.79 10.04
C VAL A 139 -1.84 3.22 10.39
N ARG A 140 -1.54 3.25 11.68
CA ARG A 140 -0.21 3.54 12.22
C ARG A 140 0.52 2.23 12.52
N GLN A 141 1.82 2.18 12.25
CA GLN A 141 2.66 1.12 12.77
C GLN A 141 2.95 1.40 14.25
N SER A 142 2.70 0.44 15.13
CA SER A 142 3.19 0.47 16.51
C SER A 142 4.67 0.05 16.53
N ALA A 143 5.49 0.71 17.37
CA ALA A 143 6.94 0.54 17.44
C ALA A 143 7.42 -0.92 17.56
N GLU A 144 6.62 -1.81 18.14
CA GLU A 144 6.96 -3.23 18.35
C GLU A 144 7.15 -4.04 17.04
N ALA A 145 6.57 -3.60 15.91
CA ALA A 145 6.73 -4.30 14.63
C ALA A 145 8.05 -3.98 13.90
N GLY A 146 8.68 -2.83 14.21
CA GLY A 146 9.92 -2.38 13.58
C GLY A 146 11.17 -3.10 14.10
N GLU A 147 11.18 -3.49 15.38
CA GLU A 147 12.31 -4.19 15.99
C GLU A 147 12.46 -5.62 15.45
N ALA A 148 11.35 -6.33 15.21
CA ALA A 148 11.35 -7.70 14.67
C ALA A 148 11.94 -7.79 13.24
N ALA A 149 11.72 -6.77 12.39
CA ALA A 149 12.30 -6.72 11.05
C ALA A 149 13.79 -6.33 11.06
N SER A 150 14.24 -5.58 12.07
CA SER A 150 15.64 -5.17 12.23
C SER A 150 16.56 -6.31 12.70
N ASP A 151 16.03 -7.27 13.46
CA ASP A 151 16.78 -8.44 13.94
C ASP A 151 16.95 -9.52 12.85
N ALA A 152 15.98 -9.63 11.91
CA ALA A 152 16.12 -10.52 10.76
C ALA A 152 17.28 -10.10 9.84
N SER A 153 17.48 -8.79 9.65
CA SER A 153 18.59 -8.23 8.86
C SER A 153 19.98 -8.39 9.51
N LYS A 154 20.04 -8.41 10.86
CA LYS A 154 21.29 -8.65 11.59
C LYS A 154 21.70 -10.12 11.61
N THR A 155 20.74 -11.03 11.51
CA THR A 155 21.01 -12.48 11.55
C THR A 155 21.64 -12.99 10.24
N GLU A 156 21.25 -12.44 9.08
CA GLU A 156 21.85 -12.80 7.78
C GLU A 156 23.27 -12.24 7.59
N SER A 157 23.58 -11.06 8.14
CA SER A 157 24.91 -10.45 8.04
C SER A 157 25.95 -11.08 8.98
N ALA A 158 25.52 -11.76 10.04
CA ALA A 158 26.39 -12.53 10.94
C ALA A 158 26.78 -13.91 10.38
N GLN A 159 25.98 -14.50 9.47
CA GLN A 159 26.27 -15.83 8.91
C GLN A 159 27.17 -15.78 7.65
N ALA A 160 27.28 -14.64 6.98
CA ALA A 160 28.12 -14.48 5.78
C ALA A 160 29.61 -14.22 6.07
N SER A 161 30.01 -13.97 7.33
CA SER A 161 31.39 -13.63 7.71
C SER A 161 32.17 -14.78 8.38
N GLY A 162 31.58 -15.97 8.50
CA GLY A 162 32.15 -17.10 9.26
C GLY A 162 32.80 -18.24 8.46
N SER A 163 32.87 -18.20 7.13
CA SER A 163 33.47 -19.27 6.32
C SER A 163 34.79 -18.80 5.69
N GLY A 164 35.87 -18.91 6.46
CA GLY A 164 37.19 -18.51 5.99
C GLY A 164 38.31 -18.76 6.98
N ALA A 165 38.40 -19.97 7.57
CA ALA A 165 39.63 -20.47 8.17
C ALA A 165 39.52 -21.96 8.53
N ARG A 166 39.94 -22.85 7.62
CA ARG A 166 40.96 -23.90 7.83
C ARG A 166 41.04 -24.84 6.65
#